data_AF-M5U6I7-F1
#
_entry.id   AF-M5U6I7-F1
#
_cell.length_a   1.000
_cell.length_b   1.000
_cell.length_c   1.000
_cell.angle_alpha   90.00
_cell.angle_beta   90.00
_cell.angle_gamma   90.00
#
_symmetry.space_group_name_H-M   'P 1'
#
loop_
_entity.id
_entity.type
_entity.pdbx_description
1 polymer ?
#
loop_
_entity_poly.entity_id
_entity_poly.type
_entity_poly.pdbx_seq_one_letter_code
_entity_poly.pdbx_strand_id
1 'polypeptide(L)'
;MSTVEAVSDGNADTTTSSVTSGEVWLQRIDQFAEKFGDATNPILIKETRQALKSRQFVITFSVLLVAAFGWTVAGSLSLMPLIYTTPSAPRMLIGYYVVLALPMLLVVPLAAYRSLEAEIDDGTLELLSITALSPWQIVLGKLASASLQMMLYLVALFPCVAYAYTLRGVDLPTLALMMAVLITSALALTVVALSFAPLARGRTGRISTLLVVLMVLLLAEYLVGSAVIYTILYGNPLTLGWTVFLLVTAILLTVSVGHLLLTTTAAQLTPESENRSSGIRWSILTLTILVIAFNAFSIEWVREDREQVLFVFFPSLLFLAGLWTFAGSMMAAESAAVTPRIQRELPGNFLSRLTLLFFTPGPATGLVFACLGTLLVMSAALMGIERIQDTGSVLRAREFTILRNLVVAYSSYLIVFLVLVRGIVALVRINNHPRVEVGMAALIAIAVLAALVPYSVGLHYNDYRPYSYNGWQVTNWVWTLGITLDNQPPVWIMETAIAAMVIAVLIAIATVGRRSLAIRTATPEAVLEAQREA
;
A
#
# COMPACT_ATOMS: atom_id res chain seq x y z
N MET A 1 -11.62 -84.55 -24.02
CA MET A 1 -10.40 -84.80 -24.81
C MET A 1 -9.70 -83.48 -25.01
N SER A 2 -8.43 -83.26 -24.76
CA SER A 2 -7.38 -83.96 -24.01
C SER A 2 -6.21 -82.96 -23.97
N THR A 3 -5.53 -82.99 -22.84
CA THR A 3 -4.25 -82.38 -22.43
C THR A 3 -3.06 -82.54 -23.40
N VAL A 4 -1.97 -81.81 -23.05
CA VAL A 4 -0.51 -82.06 -23.27
C VAL A 4 0.13 -81.22 -24.40
N GLU A 5 0.86 -80.12 -24.13
CA GLU A 5 2.25 -79.87 -23.61
C GLU A 5 3.28 -79.52 -24.71
N ALA A 6 3.80 -78.29 -24.61
CA ALA A 6 5.20 -77.90 -24.41
C ALA A 6 6.28 -77.85 -25.54
N VAL A 7 7.11 -76.81 -25.39
CA VAL A 7 8.54 -76.57 -25.81
C VAL A 7 8.76 -76.25 -27.32
N SER A 8 9.59 -75.31 -27.80
CA SER A 8 10.76 -74.55 -27.28
C SER A 8 11.06 -73.29 -28.13
N ASP A 9 11.56 -72.25 -27.45
CA ASP A 9 12.66 -71.33 -27.79
C ASP A 9 12.77 -70.60 -29.14
N GLY A 10 12.93 -69.27 -29.06
CA GLY A 10 13.45 -68.44 -30.15
C GLY A 10 13.45 -66.94 -29.88
N ASN A 11 14.53 -66.45 -29.26
CA ASN A 11 15.03 -65.07 -29.20
C ASN A 11 14.23 -63.99 -28.44
N ALA A 12 14.67 -63.78 -27.19
CA ALA A 12 14.56 -62.51 -26.49
C ALA A 12 15.59 -61.50 -27.03
N ASP A 13 15.16 -60.58 -27.89
CA ASP A 13 15.82 -59.29 -28.07
C ASP A 13 15.23 -58.30 -27.07
N THR A 14 15.65 -58.43 -25.81
CA THR A 14 15.53 -57.35 -24.82
C THR A 14 16.48 -56.23 -25.23
N THR A 15 15.97 -55.30 -26.05
CA THR A 15 16.52 -53.95 -26.13
C THR A 15 16.23 -53.25 -24.80
N THR A 16 17.08 -53.51 -23.81
CA THR A 16 17.23 -52.65 -22.64
C THR A 16 17.76 -51.31 -23.15
N SER A 17 16.84 -50.40 -23.44
CA SER A 17 17.15 -48.98 -23.52
C SER A 17 17.80 -48.61 -22.20
N SER A 18 19.11 -48.39 -22.25
CA SER A 18 19.88 -47.84 -21.16
C SER A 18 19.36 -46.42 -20.97
N VAL A 19 18.35 -46.27 -20.11
CA VAL A 19 17.90 -44.96 -19.64
C VAL A 19 19.13 -44.32 -19.01
N THR A 20 19.73 -43.40 -19.75
CA THR A 20 20.96 -42.74 -19.32
C THR A 20 20.62 -41.97 -18.05
N SER A 21 21.52 -41.94 -17.08
CA SER A 21 21.33 -41.25 -15.80
C SER A 21 20.91 -39.77 -15.96
N GLY A 22 21.17 -39.15 -17.12
CA GLY A 22 20.65 -37.84 -17.52
C GLY A 22 19.14 -37.79 -17.76
N GLU A 23 18.54 -38.82 -18.36
CA GLU A 23 17.08 -38.87 -18.60
C GLU A 23 16.28 -39.02 -17.31
N VAL A 24 16.80 -39.78 -16.33
CA VAL A 24 16.18 -39.90 -14.99
C VAL A 24 16.23 -38.57 -14.23
N TRP A 25 17.32 -37.81 -14.38
CA TRP A 25 17.47 -36.51 -13.73
C TRP A 25 16.54 -35.45 -14.34
N LEU A 26 16.42 -35.43 -15.68
CA LEU A 26 15.48 -34.56 -16.40
C LEU A 26 14.02 -34.88 -16.01
N GLN A 27 13.64 -36.16 -15.97
CA GLN A 27 12.29 -36.56 -15.55
C GLN A 27 11.97 -36.17 -14.11
N ARG A 28 12.95 -36.22 -13.20
CA ARG A 28 12.77 -35.74 -11.81
C ARG A 28 12.59 -34.23 -11.74
N ILE A 29 13.29 -33.48 -12.58
CA ILE A 29 13.11 -32.03 -12.70
C ILE A 29 11.73 -31.71 -13.28
N ASP A 30 11.31 -32.43 -14.32
CA ASP A 30 10.00 -32.24 -14.94
C ASP A 30 8.88 -32.56 -13.94
N GLN A 31 8.95 -33.67 -13.22
CA GLN A 31 7.98 -34.00 -12.17
C GLN A 31 7.99 -33.01 -10.99
N PHE A 32 9.16 -32.48 -10.63
CA PHE A 32 9.25 -31.44 -9.60
C PHE A 32 8.65 -30.12 -10.10
N ALA A 33 8.91 -29.74 -11.34
CA ALA A 33 8.37 -28.56 -11.99
C ALA A 33 6.85 -28.66 -12.19
N GLU A 34 6.33 -29.84 -12.54
CA GLU A 34 4.88 -30.12 -12.63
C GLU A 34 4.22 -30.02 -11.26
N LYS A 35 4.76 -30.68 -10.22
CA LYS A 35 4.22 -30.57 -8.85
C LYS A 35 4.28 -29.14 -8.32
N PHE A 36 5.36 -28.43 -8.62
CA PHE A 36 5.49 -27.02 -8.25
C PHE A 36 4.51 -26.15 -9.03
N GLY A 37 4.31 -26.43 -10.32
CA GLY A 37 3.33 -25.77 -11.19
C GLY A 37 1.89 -25.97 -10.70
N ASP A 38 1.51 -27.20 -10.37
CA ASP A 38 0.17 -27.55 -9.88
C ASP A 38 -0.14 -26.92 -8.51
N ALA A 39 0.88 -26.75 -7.66
CA ALA A 39 0.75 -26.06 -6.37
C ALA A 39 0.77 -24.53 -6.50
N THR A 40 1.27 -24.00 -7.61
CA THR A 40 1.41 -22.56 -7.84
C THR A 40 0.11 -21.99 -8.41
N ASN A 41 -0.16 -20.72 -8.11
CA ASN A 41 -1.31 -20.02 -8.66
C ASN A 41 -1.32 -20.12 -10.21
N PRO A 42 -2.37 -20.70 -10.84
CA PRO A 42 -2.41 -20.92 -12.29
C PRO A 42 -2.29 -19.61 -13.09
N ILE A 43 -2.72 -18.49 -12.48
CA ILE A 43 -2.60 -17.16 -13.06
C ILE A 43 -1.12 -16.75 -13.18
N LEU A 44 -0.29 -17.06 -12.18
CA LEU A 44 1.13 -16.76 -12.23
C LEU A 44 1.81 -17.44 -13.43
N ILE A 45 1.49 -18.72 -13.67
CA ILE A 45 2.08 -19.49 -14.79
C ILE A 45 1.63 -18.89 -16.13
N LYS A 46 0.32 -18.64 -16.28
CA LYS A 46 -0.25 -18.02 -17.48
C LYS A 46 0.39 -16.67 -17.77
N GLU A 47 0.39 -15.77 -16.79
CA GLU A 47 0.92 -14.41 -16.90
C GLU A 47 2.42 -14.44 -17.19
N THR A 48 3.20 -15.25 -16.47
CA THR A 48 4.66 -15.32 -16.69
C THR A 48 4.98 -15.81 -18.09
N ARG A 49 4.29 -16.84 -18.59
CA ARG A 49 4.49 -17.33 -19.96
C ARG A 49 4.17 -16.26 -21.00
N GLN A 50 3.09 -15.51 -20.79
CA GLN A 50 2.70 -14.42 -21.69
C GLN A 50 3.67 -13.24 -21.61
N ALA A 51 4.11 -12.88 -20.41
CA ALA A 51 4.94 -11.73 -20.16
C ALA A 51 6.37 -11.94 -20.69
N LEU A 52 6.95 -13.14 -20.54
CA LEU A 52 8.28 -13.48 -21.09
C LEU A 52 8.29 -13.56 -22.63
N LYS A 53 7.16 -13.91 -23.25
CA LYS A 53 7.01 -13.91 -24.70
C LYS A 53 6.62 -12.54 -25.27
N SER A 54 6.34 -11.56 -24.41
CA SER A 54 5.90 -10.25 -24.84
C SER A 54 7.02 -9.51 -25.58
N ARG A 55 6.66 -8.79 -26.65
CA ARG A 55 7.60 -7.93 -27.38
C ARG A 55 8.23 -6.88 -26.45
N GLN A 56 7.46 -6.39 -25.48
CA GLN A 56 7.94 -5.45 -24.47
C GLN A 56 9.11 -6.03 -23.69
N PHE A 57 8.95 -7.24 -23.10
CA PHE A 57 10.00 -7.89 -22.32
C PHE A 57 11.26 -8.15 -23.15
N VAL A 58 11.10 -8.68 -24.37
CA VAL A 58 12.26 -8.95 -25.25
C VAL A 58 13.02 -7.67 -25.55
N ILE A 59 12.33 -6.59 -25.93
CA ILE A 59 12.98 -5.30 -26.21
C ILE A 59 13.68 -4.76 -24.96
N THR A 60 13.02 -4.74 -23.81
CA THR A 60 13.58 -4.15 -22.59
C THR A 60 14.75 -4.96 -22.06
N PHE A 61 14.67 -6.30 -22.13
CA PHE A 61 15.76 -7.19 -21.76
C PHE A 61 16.96 -7.05 -22.71
N SER A 62 16.73 -6.98 -24.03
CA SER A 62 17.80 -6.75 -25.01
C SER A 62 18.45 -5.37 -24.84
N VAL A 63 17.66 -4.32 -24.65
CA VAL A 63 18.16 -2.96 -24.41
C VAL A 63 18.97 -2.91 -23.11
N LEU A 64 18.50 -3.56 -22.04
CA LEU A 64 19.24 -3.66 -20.78
C LEU A 64 20.60 -4.35 -20.98
N LEU A 65 20.66 -5.47 -21.69
CA LEU A 65 21.94 -6.17 -21.95
C LEU A 65 22.90 -5.33 -22.80
N VAL A 66 22.40 -4.70 -23.86
CA VAL A 66 23.21 -3.84 -24.74
C VAL A 66 23.68 -2.60 -23.99
N ALA A 67 22.82 -1.98 -23.19
CA ALA A 67 23.17 -0.80 -22.38
C ALA A 67 24.19 -1.16 -21.29
N ALA A 68 24.06 -2.32 -20.66
CA ALA A 68 25.01 -2.79 -19.65
C ALA A 68 26.38 -3.11 -20.25
N PHE A 69 26.39 -3.83 -21.38
CA PHE A 69 27.62 -4.10 -22.12
C PHE A 69 28.28 -2.81 -22.60
N GLY A 70 27.49 -1.93 -23.23
CA GLY A 70 27.94 -0.63 -23.72
C GLY A 70 28.50 0.25 -22.60
N TRP A 71 27.81 0.31 -21.45
CA TRP A 71 28.30 1.03 -20.27
C TRP A 71 29.58 0.42 -19.69
N THR A 72 29.69 -0.91 -19.69
CA THR A 72 30.92 -1.59 -19.24
C THR A 72 32.11 -1.21 -20.11
N VAL A 73 31.95 -1.26 -21.43
CA VAL A 73 33.02 -0.91 -22.38
C VAL A 73 33.33 0.59 -22.33
N ALA A 74 32.31 1.45 -22.50
CA ALA A 74 32.49 2.90 -22.53
C ALA A 74 33.00 3.44 -21.20
N GLY A 75 32.44 2.95 -20.08
CA GLY A 75 32.87 3.29 -18.73
C GLY A 75 34.33 2.92 -18.51
N SER A 76 34.72 1.69 -18.82
CA SER A 76 36.12 1.24 -18.66
C SER A 76 37.10 2.05 -19.51
N LEU A 77 36.76 2.33 -20.77
CA LEU A 77 37.59 3.13 -21.66
C LEU A 77 37.70 4.59 -21.19
N SER A 78 36.59 5.19 -20.74
CA SER A 78 36.57 6.58 -20.24
C SER A 78 37.40 6.79 -18.97
N LEU A 79 37.64 5.72 -18.22
CA LEU A 79 38.41 5.73 -16.98
C LEU A 79 39.87 5.33 -17.20
N MET A 80 40.27 4.91 -18.40
CA MET A 80 41.65 4.54 -18.69
C MET A 80 42.55 5.79 -18.82
N PRO A 81 43.77 5.81 -18.25
CA PRO A 81 44.44 4.77 -17.45
C PRO A 81 44.17 4.85 -15.93
N LEU A 82 43.36 5.80 -15.47
CA LEU A 82 43.10 6.04 -14.04
C LEU A 82 42.42 4.85 -13.35
N ILE A 83 41.73 3.98 -14.09
CA ILE A 83 41.09 2.76 -13.58
C ILE A 83 42.06 1.83 -12.83
N TYR A 84 43.36 1.88 -13.14
CA TYR A 84 44.38 1.07 -12.47
C TYR A 84 44.86 1.67 -11.14
N THR A 85 44.71 2.98 -10.96
CA THR A 85 45.34 3.73 -9.86
C THR A 85 44.33 4.39 -8.92
N THR A 86 43.10 4.62 -9.39
CA THR A 86 42.07 5.39 -8.67
C THR A 86 40.81 4.54 -8.47
N PRO A 87 40.20 4.52 -7.27
CA PRO A 87 38.91 3.87 -7.03
C PRO A 87 37.85 4.38 -7.99
N SER A 88 37.32 3.47 -8.83
CA SER A 88 36.41 3.84 -9.93
C SER A 88 35.03 3.18 -9.83
N ALA A 89 34.80 2.35 -8.80
CA ALA A 89 33.53 1.64 -8.60
C ALA A 89 32.29 2.56 -8.51
N PRO A 90 32.31 3.73 -7.82
CA PRO A 90 31.11 4.56 -7.69
C PRO A 90 30.53 5.02 -9.03
N ARG A 91 31.38 5.47 -9.96
CA ARG A 91 30.93 5.91 -11.29
C ARG A 91 30.35 4.76 -12.10
N MET A 92 30.98 3.59 -12.05
CA MET A 92 30.49 2.42 -12.76
C MET A 92 29.16 1.92 -12.20
N LEU A 93 29.04 1.85 -10.87
CA LEU A 93 27.80 1.46 -10.20
C LEU A 93 26.64 2.39 -10.50
N ILE A 94 26.84 3.71 -10.59
CA ILE A 94 25.77 4.64 -10.94
C ILE A 94 25.16 4.30 -12.30
N GLY A 95 25.98 4.02 -13.32
CA GLY A 95 25.45 3.65 -14.62
C GLY A 95 24.76 2.29 -14.62
N TYR A 96 25.32 1.29 -13.93
CA TYR A 96 24.63 -0.01 -13.78
C TYR A 96 23.32 0.12 -13.01
N TYR A 97 23.27 0.96 -11.98
CA TYR A 97 22.06 1.28 -11.26
C TYR A 97 21.02 1.90 -12.19
N VAL A 98 21.37 2.91 -12.99
CA VAL A 98 20.43 3.55 -13.94
C VAL A 98 19.91 2.54 -14.98
N VAL A 99 20.79 1.68 -15.51
CA VAL A 99 20.40 0.64 -16.47
C VAL A 99 19.45 -0.39 -15.85
N LEU A 100 19.58 -0.69 -14.56
CA LEU A 100 18.69 -1.59 -13.82
C LEU A 100 17.41 -0.90 -13.34
N ALA A 101 17.50 0.34 -12.86
CA ALA A 101 16.41 1.07 -12.21
C ALA A 101 15.28 1.37 -13.18
N LEU A 102 15.59 1.84 -14.39
CA LEU A 102 14.60 2.20 -15.41
C LEU A 102 13.62 1.03 -15.70
N PRO A 103 14.07 -0.20 -16.04
CA PRO A 103 13.14 -1.30 -16.25
C PRO A 103 12.42 -1.73 -14.97
N MET A 104 13.10 -1.71 -13.82
CA MET A 104 12.54 -2.17 -12.53
C MET A 104 11.44 -1.25 -11.98
N LEU A 105 11.65 0.06 -12.02
CA LEU A 105 10.77 1.06 -11.40
C LEU A 105 9.77 1.66 -12.37
N LEU A 106 10.04 1.63 -13.69
CA LEU A 106 9.15 2.22 -14.69
C LEU A 106 8.48 1.15 -15.59
N VAL A 107 9.26 0.28 -16.22
CA VAL A 107 8.72 -0.63 -17.24
C VAL A 107 7.85 -1.72 -16.63
N VAL A 108 8.31 -2.40 -15.58
CA VAL A 108 7.58 -3.53 -14.97
C VAL A 108 6.27 -3.07 -14.30
N PRO A 109 6.25 -2.03 -13.44
CA PRO A 109 5.00 -1.54 -12.86
C PRO A 109 4.00 -1.09 -13.92
N LEU A 110 4.47 -0.42 -14.99
CA LEU A 110 3.61 0.00 -16.10
C LEU A 110 3.06 -1.19 -16.89
N ALA A 111 3.84 -2.25 -17.09
CA ALA A 111 3.39 -3.48 -17.73
C ALA A 111 2.29 -4.15 -16.89
N ALA A 112 2.48 -4.21 -15.56
CA ALA A 112 1.51 -4.79 -14.63
C ALA A 112 0.19 -4.00 -14.64
N TYR A 113 0.25 -2.66 -14.61
CA TYR A 113 -0.93 -1.79 -14.74
C TYR A 113 -1.68 -2.05 -16.05
N ARG A 114 -0.99 -2.04 -17.20
CA ARG A 114 -1.62 -2.24 -18.52
C ARG A 114 -2.21 -3.64 -18.68
N SER A 115 -1.54 -4.66 -18.15
CA SER A 115 -2.04 -6.04 -18.18
C SER A 115 -3.36 -6.16 -17.42
N LEU A 116 -3.45 -5.57 -16.23
CA LEU A 116 -4.69 -5.58 -15.46
C LEU A 116 -5.77 -4.71 -16.11
N GLU A 117 -5.44 -3.48 -16.51
CA GLU A 117 -6.36 -2.54 -17.18
C GLU A 117 -7.01 -3.15 -18.42
N ALA A 118 -6.24 -3.84 -19.26
CA ALA A 118 -6.74 -4.50 -20.47
C ALA A 118 -7.77 -5.61 -20.13
N GLU A 119 -7.53 -6.41 -19.09
CA GLU A 119 -8.48 -7.44 -18.67
C GLU A 119 -9.80 -6.86 -18.15
N ILE A 120 -9.76 -5.67 -17.54
CA ILE A 120 -10.96 -4.95 -17.09
C ILE A 120 -11.74 -4.43 -18.30
N ASP A 121 -11.03 -3.90 -19.31
CA ASP A 121 -11.63 -3.35 -20.52
C ASP A 121 -12.30 -4.42 -21.38
N ASP A 122 -11.63 -5.55 -21.57
CA ASP A 122 -12.12 -6.64 -22.42
C ASP A 122 -13.37 -7.34 -21.85
N GLY A 123 -13.86 -6.94 -20.66
CA GLY A 123 -14.99 -7.57 -19.97
C GLY A 123 -14.69 -8.99 -19.46
N THR A 124 -13.47 -9.47 -19.67
CA THR A 124 -13.00 -10.81 -19.27
C THR A 124 -13.06 -11.00 -17.76
N LEU A 125 -12.97 -9.92 -16.97
CA LEU A 125 -13.14 -9.98 -15.52
C LEU A 125 -14.54 -10.40 -15.10
N GLU A 126 -15.60 -10.02 -15.80
CA GLU A 126 -16.96 -10.48 -15.48
C GLU A 126 -17.09 -11.99 -15.77
N LEU A 127 -16.48 -12.45 -16.86
CA LEU A 127 -16.42 -13.87 -17.20
C LEU A 127 -15.56 -14.69 -16.21
N LEU A 128 -14.43 -14.15 -15.76
CA LEU A 128 -13.55 -14.75 -14.74
C LEU A 128 -14.14 -14.67 -13.33
N SER A 129 -14.95 -13.64 -13.02
CA SER A 129 -15.65 -13.52 -11.73
C SER A 129 -16.78 -14.55 -11.55
N ILE A 130 -17.21 -15.19 -12.64
CA ILE A 130 -18.12 -16.35 -12.62
C ILE A 130 -17.33 -17.65 -12.36
N THR A 131 -16.01 -17.67 -12.59
CA THR A 131 -15.15 -18.83 -12.29
C THR A 131 -14.73 -18.88 -10.81
N ALA A 132 -14.28 -20.04 -10.33
CA ALA A 132 -13.91 -20.29 -8.93
C ALA A 132 -12.64 -19.54 -8.44
N LEU A 133 -12.11 -18.58 -9.19
CA LEU A 133 -10.88 -17.86 -8.86
C LEU A 133 -11.18 -16.63 -8.00
N SER A 134 -10.51 -16.54 -6.85
CA SER A 134 -10.65 -15.38 -5.96
C SER A 134 -9.96 -14.14 -6.54
N PRO A 135 -10.50 -12.92 -6.34
CA PRO A 135 -9.85 -11.67 -6.77
C PRO A 135 -8.42 -11.50 -6.26
N TRP A 136 -8.13 -12.04 -5.08
CA TRP A 136 -6.78 -12.09 -4.51
C TRP A 136 -5.80 -12.94 -5.31
N GLN A 137 -6.24 -14.09 -5.82
CA GLN A 137 -5.40 -14.93 -6.69
C GLN A 137 -5.06 -14.18 -7.99
N ILE A 138 -5.99 -13.40 -8.55
CA ILE A 138 -5.72 -12.61 -9.76
C ILE A 138 -4.61 -11.59 -9.51
N VAL A 139 -4.80 -10.77 -8.49
CA VAL A 139 -3.89 -9.65 -8.17
C VAL A 139 -2.50 -10.17 -7.74
N LEU A 140 -2.44 -11.20 -6.89
CA LEU A 140 -1.17 -11.81 -6.48
C LEU A 140 -0.46 -12.52 -7.63
N GLY A 141 -1.20 -13.17 -8.54
CA GLY A 141 -0.62 -13.79 -9.74
C GLY A 141 0.11 -12.77 -10.62
N LYS A 142 -0.49 -11.59 -10.83
CA LYS A 142 0.14 -10.50 -11.59
C LYS A 142 1.34 -9.89 -10.86
N LEU A 143 1.24 -9.65 -9.55
CA LEU A 143 2.37 -9.16 -8.76
C LEU A 143 3.56 -10.14 -8.77
N ALA A 144 3.28 -11.44 -8.63
CA ALA A 144 4.30 -12.47 -8.67
C ALA A 144 4.93 -12.63 -10.07
N SER A 145 4.15 -12.42 -11.14
CA SER A 145 4.69 -12.43 -12.50
C SER A 145 5.63 -11.24 -12.72
N ALA A 146 5.23 -10.06 -12.25
CA ALA A 146 6.07 -8.86 -12.27
C ALA A 146 7.35 -9.03 -11.44
N SER A 147 7.28 -9.61 -10.24
CA SER A 147 8.47 -9.86 -9.41
C SER A 147 9.44 -10.86 -10.04
N LEU A 148 8.93 -11.85 -10.78
CA LEU A 148 9.78 -12.78 -11.54
C LEU A 148 10.52 -12.05 -12.67
N GLN A 149 9.85 -11.15 -13.40
CA GLN A 149 10.52 -10.32 -14.41
C GLN A 149 11.63 -9.45 -13.80
N MET A 150 11.36 -8.84 -12.64
CA MET A 150 12.36 -8.08 -11.90
C MET A 150 13.57 -8.93 -11.52
N MET A 151 13.33 -10.15 -11.03
CA MET A 151 14.39 -11.10 -10.68
C MET A 151 15.26 -11.44 -11.90
N LEU A 152 14.68 -11.60 -13.09
CA LEU A 152 15.45 -11.85 -14.32
C LEU A 152 16.37 -10.69 -14.69
N TYR A 153 15.89 -9.43 -14.58
CA TYR A 153 16.74 -8.26 -14.81
C TYR A 153 17.88 -8.16 -13.80
N LEU A 154 17.59 -8.45 -12.52
CA LEU A 154 18.56 -8.46 -11.44
C LEU A 154 19.66 -9.50 -11.67
N VAL A 155 19.28 -10.74 -12.02
CA VAL A 155 20.22 -11.83 -12.31
C VAL A 155 21.06 -11.51 -13.54
N ALA A 156 20.48 -10.93 -14.58
CA ALA A 156 21.20 -10.54 -15.79
C ALA A 156 22.28 -9.47 -15.53
N LEU A 157 22.03 -8.52 -14.61
CA LEU A 157 23.00 -7.48 -14.26
C LEU A 157 23.93 -7.83 -13.10
N PHE A 158 23.70 -8.95 -12.43
CA PHE A 158 24.53 -9.40 -11.31
C PHE A 158 26.04 -9.45 -11.65
N PRO A 159 26.48 -9.98 -12.80
CA PRO A 159 27.91 -9.98 -13.16
C PRO A 159 28.50 -8.57 -13.33
N CYS A 160 27.70 -7.62 -13.83
CA CYS A 160 28.13 -6.23 -14.02
C CYS A 160 28.32 -5.51 -12.69
N VAL A 161 27.40 -5.74 -11.74
CA VAL A 161 27.51 -5.22 -10.37
C VAL A 161 28.71 -5.83 -9.65
N ALA A 162 28.95 -7.14 -9.82
CA ALA A 162 30.13 -7.82 -9.28
C ALA A 162 31.43 -7.25 -9.87
N TYR A 163 31.47 -6.98 -11.18
CA TYR A 163 32.60 -6.31 -11.82
C TYR A 163 32.87 -4.94 -11.20
N ALA A 164 31.85 -4.10 -11.04
CA ALA A 164 32.01 -2.78 -10.44
C ALA A 164 32.59 -2.85 -9.02
N TYR A 165 32.19 -3.85 -8.22
CA TYR A 165 32.74 -4.06 -6.87
C TYR A 165 34.26 -4.32 -6.88
N THR A 166 34.80 -4.99 -7.91
CA THR A 166 36.25 -5.24 -8.01
C THR A 166 37.09 -3.97 -8.23
N LEU A 167 36.48 -2.88 -8.72
CA LEU A 167 37.17 -1.62 -9.04
C LEU A 167 37.47 -0.72 -7.83
N ARG A 168 37.16 -1.20 -6.62
CA ARG A 168 37.42 -0.54 -5.32
C ARG A 168 36.67 0.79 -5.16
N GLY A 169 36.43 1.17 -3.91
CA GLY A 169 35.80 2.45 -3.56
C GLY A 169 34.30 2.39 -3.27
N VAL A 170 33.73 1.19 -3.14
CA VAL A 170 32.37 1.00 -2.62
C VAL A 170 32.35 -0.19 -1.67
N ASP A 171 31.73 -0.01 -0.51
CA ASP A 171 31.60 -1.05 0.50
C ASP A 171 30.44 -2.01 0.19
N LEU A 172 30.58 -3.27 0.62
CA LEU A 172 29.54 -4.29 0.45
C LEU A 172 28.16 -3.88 1.07
N PRO A 173 28.09 -3.25 2.26
CA PRO A 173 26.82 -2.77 2.82
C PRO A 173 26.11 -1.74 1.93
N THR A 174 26.85 -0.84 1.27
CA THR A 174 26.30 0.16 0.36
C THR A 174 25.69 -0.49 -0.87
N LEU A 175 26.37 -1.50 -1.43
CA LEU A 175 25.86 -2.29 -2.55
C LEU A 175 24.60 -3.08 -2.14
N ALA A 176 24.62 -3.72 -0.98
CA ALA A 176 23.45 -4.44 -0.46
C ALA A 176 22.25 -3.50 -0.21
N LEU A 177 22.50 -2.32 0.38
CA LEU A 177 21.49 -1.30 0.62
C LEU A 177 20.87 -0.79 -0.69
N MET A 178 21.71 -0.49 -1.69
CA MET A 178 21.26 -0.10 -3.04
C MET A 178 20.29 -1.15 -3.63
N MET A 179 20.69 -2.42 -3.60
CA MET A 179 19.88 -3.51 -4.15
C MET A 179 18.57 -3.69 -3.38
N ALA A 180 18.63 -3.62 -2.04
CA ALA A 180 17.45 -3.76 -1.20
C ALA A 180 16.45 -2.61 -1.42
N VAL A 181 16.92 -1.35 -1.44
CA VAL A 181 16.08 -0.18 -1.73
C VAL A 181 15.45 -0.29 -3.12
N LEU A 182 16.21 -0.74 -4.12
CA LEU A 182 15.69 -0.90 -5.49
C LEU A 182 14.60 -1.98 -5.58
N ILE A 183 14.82 -3.14 -4.96
CA ILE A 183 13.83 -4.24 -4.96
C ILE A 183 12.56 -3.81 -4.20
N THR A 184 12.72 -3.23 -3.01
CA THR A 184 11.59 -2.81 -2.19
C THR A 184 10.78 -1.71 -2.87
N SER A 185 11.43 -0.71 -3.47
CA SER A 185 10.75 0.35 -4.22
C SER A 185 10.06 -0.18 -5.49
N ALA A 186 10.69 -1.09 -6.25
CA ALA A 186 10.08 -1.69 -7.43
C ALA A 186 8.81 -2.48 -7.09
N LEU A 187 8.84 -3.27 -6.01
CA LEU A 187 7.66 -3.98 -5.52
C LEU A 187 6.57 -3.00 -5.05
N ALA A 188 6.93 -1.98 -4.28
CA ALA A 188 5.99 -0.95 -3.83
C ALA A 188 5.30 -0.26 -5.01
N LEU A 189 6.06 0.16 -6.02
CA LEU A 189 5.53 0.82 -7.21
C LEU A 189 4.67 -0.12 -8.06
N THR A 190 5.00 -1.40 -8.14
CA THR A 190 4.15 -2.38 -8.85
C THR A 190 2.80 -2.56 -8.15
N VAL A 191 2.79 -2.61 -6.82
CA VAL A 191 1.55 -2.68 -6.05
C VAL A 191 0.73 -1.40 -6.22
N VAL A 192 1.37 -0.23 -6.17
CA VAL A 192 0.71 1.05 -6.47
C VAL A 192 0.11 1.01 -7.88
N ALA A 193 0.89 0.67 -8.90
CA ALA A 193 0.44 0.60 -10.28
C ALA A 193 -0.77 -0.35 -10.44
N LEU A 194 -0.72 -1.56 -9.88
CA LEU A 194 -1.86 -2.50 -9.89
C LEU A 194 -3.10 -1.92 -9.22
N SER A 195 -2.96 -1.17 -8.13
CA SER A 195 -4.09 -0.58 -7.40
C SER A 195 -4.82 0.54 -8.15
N PHE A 196 -4.14 1.21 -9.08
CA PHE A 196 -4.74 2.24 -9.92
C PHE A 196 -5.47 1.66 -11.15
N ALA A 197 -5.20 0.42 -11.55
CA ALA A 197 -5.80 -0.15 -12.77
C ALA A 197 -7.35 -0.25 -12.70
N PRO A 198 -8.00 -0.69 -11.60
CA PRO A 198 -9.46 -0.76 -11.52
C PRO A 198 -10.18 0.60 -11.41
N LEU A 199 -9.44 1.69 -11.14
CA LEU A 199 -9.99 3.05 -11.10
C LEU A 199 -10.26 3.61 -12.51
N ALA A 200 -9.64 3.02 -13.54
CA ALA A 200 -9.65 3.48 -14.92
C ALA A 200 -11.00 3.19 -15.62
N ARG A 201 -12.04 4.02 -15.37
CA ARG A 201 -13.38 3.85 -15.97
C ARG A 201 -13.62 4.78 -17.16
N GLY A 202 -14.01 4.18 -18.29
CA GLY A 202 -14.26 4.90 -19.54
C GLY A 202 -12.99 5.46 -20.19
N ARG A 203 -13.11 5.98 -21.42
CA ARG A 203 -11.96 6.42 -22.23
C ARG A 203 -11.13 7.53 -21.57
N THR A 204 -11.79 8.53 -21.00
CA THR A 204 -11.12 9.66 -20.33
C THR A 204 -10.48 9.25 -19.01
N GLY A 205 -11.15 8.39 -18.24
CA GLY A 205 -10.64 7.86 -16.98
C GLY A 205 -9.32 7.12 -17.16
N ARG A 206 -9.23 6.26 -18.18
CA ARG A 206 -8.02 5.51 -18.54
C ARG A 206 -6.81 6.38 -18.84
N ILE A 207 -7.00 7.42 -19.65
CA ILE A 207 -5.92 8.36 -19.96
C ILE A 207 -5.47 9.06 -18.67
N SER A 208 -6.42 9.49 -17.83
CA SER A 208 -6.09 10.17 -16.58
C SER A 208 -5.35 9.27 -15.58
N THR A 209 -5.78 8.02 -15.38
CA THR A 209 -5.14 7.08 -14.47
C THR A 209 -3.76 6.66 -14.98
N LEU A 210 -3.62 6.44 -16.29
CA LEU A 210 -2.33 6.16 -16.92
C LEU A 210 -1.34 7.32 -16.71
N LEU A 211 -1.78 8.57 -16.89
CA LEU A 211 -0.93 9.75 -16.67
C LEU A 211 -0.54 9.90 -15.19
N VAL A 212 -1.47 9.65 -14.26
CA VAL A 212 -1.18 9.67 -12.82
C VAL A 212 -0.17 8.58 -12.45
N VAL A 213 -0.36 7.34 -12.91
CA VAL A 213 0.59 6.25 -12.68
C VAL A 213 1.95 6.60 -13.26
N LEU A 214 2.02 7.08 -14.50
CA LEU A 214 3.28 7.48 -15.12
C LEU A 214 3.98 8.60 -14.33
N MET A 215 3.24 9.60 -13.86
CA MET A 215 3.79 10.67 -13.03
C MET A 215 4.36 10.14 -11.70
N VAL A 216 3.63 9.25 -11.02
CA VAL A 216 4.09 8.62 -9.78
C VAL A 216 5.35 7.79 -10.02
N LEU A 217 5.39 6.99 -11.10
CA LEU A 217 6.57 6.17 -11.43
C LEU A 217 7.79 7.04 -11.75
N LEU A 218 7.63 8.11 -12.54
CA LEU A 218 8.72 9.03 -12.88
C LEU A 218 9.22 9.83 -11.67
N LEU A 219 8.31 10.27 -10.79
CA LEU A 219 8.67 10.95 -9.56
C LEU A 219 9.43 9.99 -8.63
N ALA A 220 8.98 8.75 -8.50
CA ALA A 220 9.65 7.74 -7.70
C ALA A 220 11.03 7.36 -8.26
N GLU A 221 11.17 7.21 -9.58
CA GLU A 221 12.46 7.03 -10.26
C GLU A 221 13.43 8.15 -9.89
N TYR A 222 12.98 9.41 -9.95
CA TYR A 222 13.81 10.56 -9.60
C TYR A 222 14.18 10.60 -8.11
N LEU A 223 13.22 10.39 -7.21
CA LEU A 223 13.44 10.46 -5.75
C LEU A 223 14.31 9.29 -5.25
N VAL A 224 13.99 8.06 -5.65
CA VAL A 224 14.76 6.87 -5.27
C VAL A 224 16.12 6.91 -5.95
N GLY A 225 16.18 7.27 -7.23
CA GLY A 225 17.41 7.38 -8.00
C GLY A 225 18.37 8.40 -7.42
N SER A 226 17.90 9.61 -7.10
CA SER A 226 18.73 10.63 -6.45
C SER A 226 19.23 10.19 -5.08
N ALA A 227 18.39 9.55 -4.25
CA ALA A 227 18.79 9.04 -2.94
C ALA A 227 19.86 7.94 -3.04
N VAL A 228 19.71 6.99 -3.97
CA VAL A 228 20.67 5.91 -4.19
C VAL A 228 21.99 6.47 -4.74
N ILE A 229 21.94 7.34 -5.76
CA ILE A 229 23.14 7.97 -6.33
C ILE A 229 23.88 8.78 -5.27
N TYR A 230 23.17 9.53 -4.44
CA TYR A 230 23.76 10.26 -3.32
C TYR A 230 24.49 9.32 -2.36
N THR A 231 23.87 8.20 -2.01
CA THR A 231 24.46 7.18 -1.12
C THR A 231 25.71 6.53 -1.74
N ILE A 232 25.73 6.32 -3.06
CA ILE A 232 26.91 5.79 -3.77
C ILE A 232 28.06 6.80 -3.79
N LEU A 233 27.77 8.10 -3.99
CA LEU A 233 28.78 9.15 -4.13
C LEU A 233 29.39 9.59 -2.80
N TYR A 234 28.55 9.77 -1.78
CA TYR A 234 28.94 10.36 -0.50
C TYR A 234 28.99 9.34 0.65
N GLY A 235 28.59 8.10 0.38
CA GLY A 235 28.42 7.07 1.41
C GLY A 235 27.12 7.26 2.20
N ASN A 236 26.83 6.28 3.05
CA ASN A 236 25.69 6.34 3.95
C ASN A 236 26.08 7.12 5.22
N PRO A 237 25.45 8.28 5.51
CA PRO A 237 25.77 9.05 6.71
C PRO A 237 25.20 8.43 7.99
N LEU A 238 24.29 7.45 7.87
CA LEU A 238 23.62 6.83 9.01
C LEU A 238 24.45 5.72 9.62
N THR A 239 24.31 5.52 10.93
CA THR A 239 24.93 4.39 11.60
C THR A 239 24.31 3.07 11.11
N LEU A 240 25.03 1.96 11.30
CA LEU A 240 24.55 0.64 10.87
C LEU A 240 23.19 0.28 11.49
N GLY A 241 23.01 0.55 12.78
CA GLY A 241 21.75 0.26 13.49
C GLY A 241 20.55 1.00 12.89
N TRP A 242 20.73 2.28 12.56
CA TRP A 242 19.71 3.10 11.92
C TRP A 242 19.41 2.66 10.49
N THR A 243 20.44 2.29 9.74
CA THR A 243 20.30 1.78 8.38
C THR A 243 19.47 0.51 8.36
N VAL A 244 19.77 -0.43 9.26
CA VAL A 244 19.01 -1.69 9.39
C VAL A 244 17.58 -1.41 9.86
N PHE A 245 17.38 -0.54 10.85
CA PHE A 245 16.05 -0.16 11.32
C PHE A 245 15.17 0.42 10.20
N LEU A 246 15.70 1.40 9.44
CA LEU A 246 14.97 2.02 8.35
C LEU A 246 14.69 1.03 7.21
N LEU A 247 15.64 0.15 6.90
CA LEU A 247 15.47 -0.87 5.87
C LEU A 247 14.36 -1.87 6.24
N VAL A 248 14.40 -2.40 7.47
CA VAL A 248 13.37 -3.32 7.98
C VAL A 248 12.02 -2.64 8.04
N THR A 249 11.97 -1.39 8.50
CA THR A 249 10.75 -0.57 8.54
C THR A 249 10.20 -0.36 7.12
N ALA A 250 11.05 -0.02 6.15
CA ALA A 250 10.65 0.18 4.76
C ALA A 250 10.09 -1.10 4.13
N ILE A 251 10.70 -2.27 4.38
CA ILE A 251 10.21 -3.56 3.90
C ILE A 251 8.84 -3.88 4.51
N LEU A 252 8.72 -3.79 5.84
CA LEU A 252 7.47 -4.10 6.54
C LEU A 252 6.34 -3.12 6.18
N LEU A 253 6.65 -1.82 6.04
CA LEU A 253 5.69 -0.84 5.54
C LEU A 253 5.29 -1.13 4.10
N THR A 254 6.23 -1.50 3.23
CA THR A 254 5.92 -1.88 1.84
C THR A 254 4.98 -3.08 1.79
N VAL A 255 5.22 -4.10 2.63
CA VAL A 255 4.35 -5.28 2.73
C VAL A 255 2.97 -4.90 3.28
N SER A 256 2.90 -4.06 4.32
CA SER A 256 1.63 -3.70 4.97
C SER A 256 0.79 -2.72 4.13
N VAL A 257 1.40 -1.68 3.58
CA VAL A 257 0.77 -0.77 2.61
C VAL A 257 0.40 -1.55 1.35
N GLY A 258 1.28 -2.46 0.91
CA GLY A 258 1.01 -3.33 -0.22
C GLY A 258 -0.21 -4.21 0.03
N HIS A 259 -0.31 -4.86 1.19
CA HIS A 259 -1.49 -5.62 1.59
C HIS A 259 -2.75 -4.74 1.54
N LEU A 260 -2.72 -3.53 2.13
CA LEU A 260 -3.84 -2.60 2.06
C LEU A 260 -4.24 -2.28 0.61
N LEU A 261 -3.30 -1.87 -0.24
CA LEU A 261 -3.59 -1.51 -1.63
C LEU A 261 -4.12 -2.72 -2.43
N LEU A 262 -3.54 -3.90 -2.28
CA LEU A 262 -4.03 -5.11 -2.95
C LEU A 262 -5.41 -5.53 -2.43
N THR A 263 -5.71 -5.36 -1.13
CA THR A 263 -7.07 -5.60 -0.60
C THR A 263 -8.08 -4.64 -1.21
N THR A 264 -7.72 -3.37 -1.39
CA THR A 264 -8.60 -2.38 -2.02
C THR A 264 -8.78 -2.66 -3.52
N THR A 265 -7.75 -3.19 -4.18
CA THR A 265 -7.80 -3.64 -5.58
C THR A 265 -8.74 -4.83 -5.71
N ALA A 266 -8.55 -5.86 -4.88
CA ALA A 266 -9.41 -7.03 -4.82
C ALA A 266 -10.87 -6.65 -4.52
N ALA A 267 -11.11 -5.75 -3.57
CA ALA A 267 -12.44 -5.26 -3.22
C ALA A 267 -13.14 -4.51 -4.37
N GLN A 268 -12.40 -3.87 -5.28
CA GLN A 268 -12.96 -3.24 -6.48
C GLN A 268 -13.36 -4.26 -7.55
N LEU A 269 -12.68 -5.41 -7.59
CA LEU A 269 -12.97 -6.53 -8.50
C LEU A 269 -14.10 -7.42 -7.97
N THR A 270 -14.24 -7.54 -6.64
CA THR A 270 -15.31 -8.31 -5.98
C THR A 270 -16.70 -7.74 -6.33
N PRO A 271 -17.74 -8.53 -6.62
CA PRO A 271 -19.10 -8.05 -6.88
C PRO A 271 -19.72 -7.26 -5.71
N GLU A 272 -20.73 -6.41 -5.97
CA GLU A 272 -21.40 -5.59 -4.92
C GLU A 272 -22.17 -6.42 -3.90
N SER A 273 -22.47 -7.68 -4.24
CA SER A 273 -23.21 -8.61 -3.39
C SER A 273 -22.35 -9.26 -2.29
N GLU A 274 -21.03 -9.14 -2.39
CA GLU A 274 -20.04 -9.69 -1.47
C GLU A 274 -19.42 -8.62 -0.55
N ASN A 275 -18.78 -9.07 0.53
CA ASN A 275 -18.19 -8.18 1.51
C ASN A 275 -16.89 -7.54 1.00
N ARG A 276 -16.93 -6.23 0.73
CA ARG A 276 -15.79 -5.45 0.25
C ARG A 276 -15.01 -4.72 1.35
N SER A 277 -15.61 -4.46 2.51
CA SER A 277 -15.06 -3.49 3.48
C SER A 277 -14.37 -4.10 4.69
N SER A 278 -14.73 -5.32 5.13
CA SER A 278 -14.07 -5.93 6.30
C SER A 278 -12.56 -6.10 6.10
N GLY A 279 -12.14 -6.59 4.94
CA GLY A 279 -10.71 -6.79 4.64
C GLY A 279 -9.91 -5.49 4.63
N ILE A 280 -10.51 -4.41 4.13
CA ILE A 280 -9.88 -3.08 4.11
C ILE A 280 -9.71 -2.54 5.55
N ARG A 281 -10.74 -2.70 6.41
CA ARG A 281 -10.69 -2.26 7.81
C ARG A 281 -9.61 -2.98 8.61
N TRP A 282 -9.50 -4.30 8.46
CA TRP A 282 -8.40 -5.07 9.07
C TRP A 282 -7.04 -4.59 8.59
N SER A 283 -6.89 -4.37 7.29
CA SER A 283 -5.62 -3.94 6.70
C SER A 283 -5.19 -2.56 7.18
N ILE A 284 -6.11 -1.59 7.28
CA ILE A 284 -5.82 -0.25 7.82
C ILE A 284 -5.44 -0.33 9.30
N LEU A 285 -6.13 -1.17 10.08
CA LEU A 285 -5.80 -1.36 11.49
C LEU A 285 -4.41 -1.97 11.67
N THR A 286 -4.08 -3.02 10.92
CA THR A 286 -2.75 -3.66 10.95
C THR A 286 -1.66 -2.67 10.57
N LEU A 287 -1.87 -1.87 9.52
CA LEU A 287 -0.93 -0.82 9.12
C LEU A 287 -0.77 0.24 10.21
N THR A 288 -1.87 0.66 10.83
CA THR A 288 -1.85 1.66 11.91
C THR A 288 -1.06 1.15 13.12
N ILE A 289 -1.30 -0.09 13.54
CA ILE A 289 -0.58 -0.73 14.66
C ILE A 289 0.92 -0.85 14.33
N LEU A 290 1.26 -1.27 13.12
CA LEU A 290 2.65 -1.40 12.68
C LEU A 290 3.38 -0.06 12.71
N VAL A 291 2.77 1.01 12.21
CA VAL A 291 3.37 2.36 12.23
C VAL A 291 3.53 2.88 13.67
N ILE A 292 2.54 2.64 14.55
CA ILE A 292 2.64 3.00 15.96
C ILE A 292 3.78 2.22 16.63
N ALA A 293 3.93 0.93 16.33
CA ALA A 293 4.98 0.08 16.88
C ALA A 293 6.38 0.57 16.46
N PHE A 294 6.57 0.99 15.21
CA PHE A 294 7.86 1.56 14.77
C PHE A 294 8.16 2.89 15.46
N ASN A 295 7.16 3.74 15.65
CA ASN A 295 7.34 4.98 16.39
C ASN A 295 7.75 4.70 17.83
N ALA A 296 7.01 3.83 18.54
CA ALA A 296 7.35 3.45 19.90
C ALA A 296 8.76 2.85 20.01
N PHE A 297 9.13 1.96 19.08
CA PHE A 297 10.47 1.38 19.02
C PHE A 297 11.54 2.46 18.80
N SER A 298 11.33 3.38 17.85
CA SER A 298 12.27 4.46 17.55
C SER A 298 12.47 5.40 18.75
N ILE A 299 11.43 5.68 19.53
CA ILE A 299 11.49 6.57 20.69
C ILE A 299 12.30 5.93 21.83
N GLU A 300 12.11 4.63 22.08
CA GLU A 300 12.75 3.93 23.20
C GLU A 300 14.17 3.46 22.91
N TRP A 301 14.42 3.01 21.69
CA TRP A 301 15.71 2.42 21.32
C TRP A 301 16.81 3.47 21.16
N VAL A 302 16.47 4.64 20.61
CA VAL A 302 17.42 5.69 20.29
C VAL A 302 17.71 6.51 21.54
N ARG A 303 18.98 6.59 21.97
CA ARG A 303 19.35 7.37 23.17
C ARG A 303 20.18 8.62 22.89
N GLU A 304 21.05 8.55 21.89
CA GLU A 304 22.05 9.59 21.59
C GLU A 304 21.55 10.56 20.51
N ASP A 305 21.20 10.05 19.31
CA ASP A 305 20.78 10.87 18.18
C ASP A 305 19.26 11.14 18.15
N ARG A 306 18.77 11.93 19.12
CA ARG A 306 17.33 12.20 19.28
C ARG A 306 16.67 12.90 18.08
N GLU A 307 17.45 13.63 17.27
CA GLU A 307 16.96 14.25 16.04
C GLU A 307 16.42 13.22 15.04
N GLN A 308 17.05 12.04 14.97
CA GLN A 308 16.66 10.96 14.05
C GLN A 308 15.29 10.37 14.37
N VAL A 309 14.87 10.41 15.64
CA VAL A 309 13.51 10.02 16.07
C VAL A 309 12.47 10.94 15.44
N LEU A 310 12.74 12.25 15.35
CA LEU A 310 11.82 13.23 14.77
C LEU A 310 11.63 13.02 13.26
N PHE A 311 12.69 12.61 12.55
CA PHE A 311 12.64 12.28 11.13
C PHE A 311 11.79 11.04 10.82
N VAL A 312 11.53 10.17 11.80
CA VAL A 312 10.59 9.04 11.68
C VAL A 312 9.20 9.42 12.18
N PHE A 313 9.14 10.11 13.31
CA PHE A 313 7.89 10.43 14.01
C PHE A 313 6.98 11.37 13.23
N PHE A 314 7.50 12.48 12.70
CA PHE A 314 6.63 13.44 11.99
C PHE A 314 6.10 12.91 10.66
N PRO A 315 6.91 12.32 9.76
CA PRO A 315 6.38 11.80 8.50
C PRO A 315 5.38 10.66 8.72
N SER A 316 5.61 9.79 9.71
CA SER A 316 4.68 8.71 10.03
C SER A 316 3.36 9.21 10.63
N LEU A 317 3.40 10.27 11.46
CA LEU A 317 2.20 10.92 11.97
C LEU A 317 1.38 11.56 10.83
N LEU A 318 2.03 12.28 9.92
CA LEU A 318 1.38 12.87 8.74
C LEU A 318 0.79 11.78 7.82
N PHE A 319 1.50 10.66 7.64
CA PHE A 319 1.01 9.51 6.90
C PHE A 319 -0.27 8.92 7.53
N LEU A 320 -0.30 8.69 8.85
CA LEU A 320 -1.49 8.18 9.54
C LEU A 320 -2.64 9.19 9.52
N ALA A 321 -2.35 10.48 9.71
CA ALA A 321 -3.35 11.55 9.63
C ALA A 321 -4.00 11.58 8.24
N GLY A 322 -3.19 11.53 7.17
CA GLY A 322 -3.68 11.42 5.80
C GLY A 322 -4.52 10.16 5.61
N LEU A 323 -3.97 8.99 5.95
CA LEU A 323 -4.64 7.69 5.79
C LEU A 323 -6.03 7.68 6.42
N TRP A 324 -6.17 8.08 7.68
CA TRP A 324 -7.46 8.08 8.38
C TRP A 324 -8.42 9.17 7.89
N THR A 325 -7.91 10.26 7.34
CA THR A 325 -8.73 11.31 6.72
C THR A 325 -9.35 10.80 5.41
N PHE A 326 -8.52 10.22 4.55
CA PHE A 326 -8.97 9.69 3.28
C PHE A 326 -9.85 8.45 3.47
N ALA A 327 -9.38 7.46 4.22
CA ALA A 327 -10.13 6.23 4.46
C ALA A 327 -11.40 6.47 5.29
N GLY A 328 -11.34 7.33 6.31
CA GLY A 328 -12.47 7.64 7.17
C GLY A 328 -13.63 8.29 6.42
N SER A 329 -13.34 9.23 5.52
CA SER A 329 -14.38 9.89 4.70
C SER A 329 -15.03 8.92 3.71
N MET A 330 -14.25 8.02 3.11
CA MET A 330 -14.76 6.95 2.26
C MET A 330 -15.63 5.97 3.05
N MET A 331 -15.19 5.52 4.23
CA MET A 331 -15.97 4.62 5.10
C MET A 331 -17.29 5.25 5.57
N ALA A 332 -17.29 6.55 5.88
CA ALA A 332 -18.51 7.28 6.26
C ALA A 332 -19.54 7.34 5.11
N ALA A 333 -19.08 7.23 3.85
CA ALA A 333 -19.90 7.23 2.65
C ALA A 333 -20.27 5.83 2.13
N GLU A 334 -19.88 4.76 2.82
CA GLU A 334 -20.12 3.38 2.39
C GLU A 334 -21.61 3.08 2.12
N SER A 335 -21.90 2.16 1.20
CA SER A 335 -23.28 1.75 0.91
C SER A 335 -23.95 1.13 2.13
N ALA A 336 -25.23 1.41 2.29
CA ALA A 336 -26.06 0.91 3.37
C ALA A 336 -26.67 -0.46 3.07
N ALA A 337 -26.55 -0.95 1.84
CA ALA A 337 -27.19 -2.18 1.40
C ALA A 337 -26.41 -3.40 1.93
N VAL A 338 -27.05 -4.19 2.79
CA VAL A 338 -26.52 -5.46 3.28
C VAL A 338 -27.29 -6.57 2.60
N THR A 339 -26.65 -7.31 1.70
CA THR A 339 -27.28 -8.44 1.00
C THR A 339 -27.53 -9.62 1.97
N PRO A 340 -28.50 -10.51 1.69
CA PRO A 340 -28.72 -11.71 2.49
C PRO A 340 -27.47 -12.60 2.62
N ARG A 341 -26.57 -12.57 1.62
CA ARG A 341 -25.29 -13.28 1.66
C ARG A 341 -24.38 -12.71 2.75
N ILE A 342 -24.21 -11.39 2.80
CA ILE A 342 -23.43 -10.70 3.84
C ILE A 342 -24.04 -10.93 5.24
N GLN A 343 -25.37 -10.96 5.34
CA GLN A 343 -26.05 -11.24 6.62
C GLN A 343 -25.71 -12.63 7.19
N ARG A 344 -25.39 -13.62 6.35
CA ARG A 344 -25.00 -14.97 6.78
C ARG A 344 -23.60 -15.02 7.39
N GLU A 345 -22.73 -14.09 7.01
CA GLU A 345 -21.35 -13.95 7.49
C GLU A 345 -21.25 -13.15 8.80
N LEU A 346 -22.35 -12.52 9.22
CA LEU A 346 -22.36 -11.72 10.45
C LEU A 346 -22.12 -12.59 11.70
N PRO A 347 -21.41 -12.06 12.72
CA PRO A 347 -21.15 -12.75 13.97
C PRO A 347 -22.45 -13.20 14.66
N GLY A 348 -22.53 -14.49 14.99
CA GLY A 348 -23.72 -15.11 15.57
C GLY A 348 -23.98 -14.73 17.04
N ASN A 349 -22.93 -14.52 17.85
CA ASN A 349 -23.04 -14.34 19.30
C ASN A 349 -23.10 -12.86 19.69
N PHE A 350 -23.76 -12.53 20.79
CA PHE A 350 -23.88 -11.14 21.28
C PHE A 350 -22.51 -10.48 21.51
N LEU A 351 -21.58 -11.18 22.17
CA LEU A 351 -20.25 -10.66 22.46
C LEU A 351 -19.42 -10.44 21.19
N SER A 352 -19.47 -11.38 20.24
CA SER A 352 -18.76 -11.24 18.96
C SER A 352 -19.37 -10.16 18.08
N ARG A 353 -20.68 -9.90 18.17
CA ARG A 353 -21.29 -8.72 17.56
C ARG A 353 -20.72 -7.46 18.19
N LEU A 354 -20.71 -7.33 19.51
CA LEU A 354 -20.25 -6.10 20.15
C LEU A 354 -18.80 -5.74 19.79
N THR A 355 -17.91 -6.73 19.63
CA THR A 355 -16.50 -6.50 19.29
C THR A 355 -16.22 -6.43 17.79
N LEU A 356 -16.86 -7.28 16.97
CA LEU A 356 -16.57 -7.37 15.53
C LEU A 356 -17.49 -6.53 14.65
N LEU A 357 -18.56 -5.93 15.20
CA LEU A 357 -19.49 -5.09 14.45
C LEU A 357 -18.78 -3.93 13.74
N PHE A 358 -17.72 -3.37 14.34
CA PHE A 358 -16.94 -2.29 13.73
C PHE A 358 -16.17 -2.73 12.48
N PHE A 359 -16.00 -4.04 12.26
CA PHE A 359 -15.40 -4.60 11.05
C PHE A 359 -16.44 -5.01 10.00
N THR A 360 -17.74 -4.95 10.31
CA THR A 360 -18.81 -5.35 9.39
C THR A 360 -19.22 -4.22 8.44
N PRO A 361 -19.59 -4.52 7.19
CA PRO A 361 -19.93 -3.52 6.19
C PRO A 361 -21.06 -2.57 6.62
N GLY A 362 -20.93 -1.30 6.22
CA GLY A 362 -21.97 -0.28 6.38
C GLY A 362 -21.46 1.08 6.85
N PRO A 363 -22.20 2.16 6.55
CA PRO A 363 -21.74 3.54 6.78
C PRO A 363 -21.69 3.95 8.26
N ALA A 364 -22.58 3.40 9.09
CA ALA A 364 -22.58 3.70 10.53
C ALA A 364 -21.43 2.99 11.26
N THR A 365 -21.19 1.71 10.94
CA THR A 365 -20.07 0.94 11.48
C THR A 365 -18.74 1.48 10.98
N GLY A 366 -18.69 1.90 9.70
CA GLY A 366 -17.53 2.59 9.11
C GLY A 366 -17.23 3.93 9.76
N LEU A 367 -18.25 4.75 10.05
CA LEU A 367 -18.06 6.01 10.78
C LEU A 367 -17.49 5.80 12.17
N VAL A 368 -18.03 4.84 12.94
CA VAL A 368 -17.52 4.55 14.30
C VAL A 368 -16.09 4.01 14.23
N PHE A 369 -15.80 3.10 13.29
CA PHE A 369 -14.45 2.61 13.06
C PHE A 369 -13.46 3.74 12.73
N ALA A 370 -13.85 4.69 11.87
CA ALA A 370 -13.05 5.86 11.53
C ALA A 370 -12.82 6.79 12.74
N CYS A 371 -13.84 7.02 13.57
CA CYS A 371 -13.71 7.81 14.79
C CYS A 371 -12.77 7.13 15.80
N LEU A 372 -12.95 5.84 16.06
CA LEU A 372 -12.11 5.07 16.98
C LEU A 372 -10.66 4.98 16.49
N GLY A 373 -10.45 4.79 15.18
CA GLY A 373 -9.12 4.80 14.58
C GLY A 373 -8.42 6.16 14.68
N THR A 374 -9.17 7.24 14.44
CA THR A 374 -8.65 8.61 14.61
C THR A 374 -8.26 8.88 16.07
N LEU A 375 -9.10 8.45 17.04
CA LEU A 375 -8.79 8.55 18.47
C LEU A 375 -7.58 7.68 18.85
N LEU A 376 -7.43 6.49 18.29
CA LEU A 376 -6.27 5.62 18.50
C LEU A 376 -4.99 6.33 18.04
N VAL A 377 -4.98 6.88 16.82
CA VAL A 377 -3.83 7.64 16.30
C VAL A 377 -3.56 8.89 17.13
N MET A 378 -4.59 9.63 17.51
CA MET A 378 -4.45 10.79 18.40
C MET A 378 -3.80 10.40 19.73
N SER A 379 -4.30 9.36 20.40
CA SER A 379 -3.77 8.91 21.69
C SER A 379 -2.32 8.43 21.59
N ALA A 380 -1.99 7.65 20.55
CA ALA A 380 -0.62 7.19 20.31
C ALA A 380 0.34 8.36 19.99
N ALA A 381 -0.12 9.35 19.22
CA ALA A 381 0.65 10.55 18.93
C ALA A 381 0.91 11.39 20.19
N LEU A 382 -0.09 11.57 21.05
CA LEU A 382 0.05 12.28 22.31
C LEU A 382 1.04 11.58 23.26
N MET A 383 0.89 10.26 23.43
CA MET A 383 1.84 9.46 24.21
C MET A 383 3.26 9.52 23.63
N GLY A 384 3.40 9.47 22.30
CA GLY A 384 4.69 9.61 21.63
C GLY A 384 5.33 10.99 21.86
N ILE A 385 4.55 12.07 21.75
CA ILE A 385 5.00 13.44 22.00
C ILE A 385 5.48 13.60 23.44
N GLU A 386 4.70 13.14 24.41
CA GLU A 386 5.04 13.17 25.84
C GLU A 386 6.31 12.37 26.11
N ARG A 387 6.40 11.14 25.58
CA ARG A 387 7.58 10.29 25.76
C ARG A 387 8.85 10.87 25.14
N ILE A 388 8.75 11.50 23.96
CA ILE A 388 9.88 12.20 23.33
C ILE A 388 10.30 13.40 24.19
N GLN A 389 9.35 14.13 24.77
CA GLN A 389 9.65 15.24 25.67
C GLN A 389 10.37 14.77 26.94
N ASP A 390 9.90 13.70 27.58
CA ASP A 390 10.46 13.16 28.82
C ASP A 390 11.87 12.58 28.62
N THR A 391 12.11 11.96 27.48
CA THR A 391 13.39 11.29 27.21
C THR A 391 14.46 12.25 26.67
N GLY A 392 14.11 13.54 26.51
CA GLY A 392 14.99 14.58 25.99
C GLY A 392 14.94 14.70 24.46
N SER A 393 14.82 15.93 23.98
CA SER A 393 14.75 16.28 22.57
C SER A 393 15.37 17.65 22.31
N VAL A 394 15.69 17.93 21.04
CA VAL A 394 16.18 19.24 20.56
C VAL A 394 15.06 20.30 20.58
N LEU A 395 13.80 19.86 20.54
CA LEU A 395 12.64 20.75 20.53
C LEU A 395 12.43 21.42 21.90
N ARG A 396 11.97 22.68 21.87
CA ARG A 396 11.66 23.46 23.07
C ARG A 396 10.31 23.04 23.66
N ALA A 397 10.11 23.22 24.97
CA ALA A 397 8.83 22.92 25.65
C ALA A 397 7.61 23.60 25.01
N ARG A 398 7.80 24.80 24.44
CA ARG A 398 6.76 25.52 23.67
C ARG A 398 6.34 24.74 22.42
N GLU A 399 7.29 24.16 21.68
CA GLU A 399 7.05 23.43 20.44
C GLU A 399 6.27 22.13 20.73
N PHE A 400 6.60 21.42 21.82
CA PHE A 400 5.81 20.28 22.29
C PHE A 400 4.37 20.64 22.62
N THR A 401 4.15 21.80 23.26
CA THR A 401 2.80 22.29 23.55
C THR A 401 2.02 22.60 22.27
N ILE A 402 2.67 23.22 21.29
CA ILE A 402 2.07 23.49 19.97
C ILE A 402 1.69 22.18 19.28
N LEU A 403 2.60 21.20 19.23
CA LEU A 403 2.36 19.89 18.61
C LEU A 403 1.19 19.15 19.25
N ARG A 404 1.14 19.10 20.58
CA ARG A 404 0.01 18.51 21.33
C ARG A 404 -1.31 19.16 20.93
N ASN A 405 -1.36 20.49 20.94
CA ASN A 405 -2.57 21.23 20.62
C ASN A 405 -2.99 21.02 19.15
N LEU A 406 -2.04 20.94 18.21
CA LEU A 406 -2.33 20.64 16.81
C LEU A 406 -2.91 19.24 16.62
N VAL A 407 -2.35 18.22 17.28
CA VAL A 407 -2.85 16.83 17.21
C VAL A 407 -4.29 16.74 17.72
N VAL A 408 -4.58 17.40 18.86
CA VAL A 408 -5.93 17.44 19.43
C VAL A 408 -6.89 18.21 18.54
N ALA A 409 -6.51 19.40 18.08
CA ALA A 409 -7.35 20.23 17.23
C ALA A 409 -7.68 19.51 15.91
N TYR A 410 -6.66 18.97 15.22
CA TYR A 410 -6.83 18.23 13.97
C TYR A 410 -7.79 17.06 14.12
N SER A 411 -7.56 16.21 15.13
CA SER A 411 -8.38 15.02 15.37
C SER A 411 -9.82 15.39 15.73
N SER A 412 -10.00 16.46 16.52
CA SER A 412 -11.31 16.98 16.89
C SER A 412 -12.11 17.45 15.67
N TYR A 413 -11.50 18.27 14.81
CA TYR A 413 -12.15 18.73 13.57
C TYR A 413 -12.43 17.58 12.61
N LEU A 414 -11.49 16.65 12.45
CA LEU A 414 -11.68 15.50 11.57
C LEU A 414 -12.89 14.66 11.99
N ILE A 415 -13.02 14.32 13.27
CA ILE A 415 -14.16 13.53 13.77
C ILE A 415 -15.48 14.27 13.54
N VAL A 416 -15.54 15.58 13.82
CA VAL A 416 -16.74 16.40 13.54
C VAL A 416 -17.06 16.39 12.04
N PHE A 417 -16.05 16.55 11.18
CA PHE A 417 -16.24 16.53 9.73
C PHE A 417 -16.71 15.17 9.23
N LEU A 418 -16.23 14.05 9.77
CA LEU A 418 -16.70 12.71 9.41
C LEU A 418 -18.18 12.51 9.73
N VAL A 419 -18.66 13.02 10.87
CA VAL A 419 -20.09 13.01 11.22
C VAL A 419 -20.90 13.86 10.24
N LEU A 420 -20.40 15.03 9.86
CA LEU A 420 -21.04 15.89 8.85
C LEU A 420 -21.06 15.23 7.47
N VAL A 421 -19.97 14.58 7.05
CA VAL A 421 -19.90 13.81 5.79
C VAL A 421 -21.00 12.75 5.79
N ARG A 422 -21.14 12.00 6.90
CA ARG A 422 -22.21 11.00 7.02
C ARG A 422 -23.60 11.60 6.86
N GLY A 423 -23.84 12.79 7.41
CA GLY A 423 -25.09 13.54 7.28
C GLY A 423 -25.38 13.97 5.84
N ILE A 424 -24.41 14.60 5.17
CA ILE A 424 -24.53 15.03 3.77
C ILE A 424 -24.75 13.83 2.85
N VAL A 425 -23.98 12.76 3.00
CA VAL A 425 -24.13 11.56 2.17
C VAL A 425 -25.48 10.88 2.45
N ALA A 426 -26.00 10.93 3.68
CA ALA A 426 -27.36 10.46 3.97
C ALA A 426 -28.41 11.22 3.17
N LEU A 427 -28.29 12.55 3.09
CA LEU A 427 -29.21 13.41 2.34
C LEU A 427 -29.11 13.17 0.83
N VAL A 428 -27.89 13.10 0.28
CA VAL A 428 -27.67 12.81 -1.15
C VAL A 428 -28.23 11.44 -1.52
N ARG A 429 -28.15 10.47 -0.61
CA ARG A 429 -28.65 9.10 -0.83
C ARG A 429 -30.18 8.98 -0.86
N ILE A 430 -30.93 10.01 -0.46
CA ILE A 430 -32.40 9.97 -0.54
C ILE A 430 -32.85 9.82 -2.01
N ASN A 431 -32.16 10.50 -2.93
CA ASN A 431 -32.53 10.54 -4.34
C ASN A 431 -31.51 9.88 -5.28
N ASN A 432 -30.31 9.53 -4.78
CA ASN A 432 -29.21 9.02 -5.58
C ASN A 432 -28.55 7.79 -4.94
N HIS A 433 -27.74 7.06 -5.70
CA HIS A 433 -26.85 6.01 -5.18
C HIS A 433 -25.39 6.51 -5.20
N PRO A 434 -24.98 7.33 -4.21
CA PRO A 434 -23.64 7.89 -4.20
C PRO A 434 -22.60 6.80 -4.01
N ARG A 435 -21.53 6.86 -4.80
CA ARG A 435 -20.35 6.02 -4.62
C ARG A 435 -19.54 6.45 -3.40
N VAL A 436 -18.59 5.60 -3.01
CA VAL A 436 -17.76 5.79 -1.82
C VAL A 436 -16.87 7.04 -1.95
N GLU A 437 -16.45 7.41 -3.16
CA GLU A 437 -15.61 8.59 -3.43
C GLU A 437 -16.35 9.91 -3.17
N VAL A 438 -17.68 9.91 -3.17
CA VAL A 438 -18.50 11.08 -2.80
C VAL A 438 -18.23 11.51 -1.36
N GLY A 439 -17.84 10.58 -0.48
CA GLY A 439 -17.41 10.89 0.88
C GLY A 439 -16.21 11.83 0.92
N MET A 440 -15.25 11.64 0.00
CA MET A 440 -14.08 12.51 -0.12
C MET A 440 -14.47 13.92 -0.56
N ALA A 441 -15.29 14.00 -1.60
CA ALA A 441 -15.77 15.28 -2.12
C ALA A 441 -16.59 16.04 -1.06
N ALA A 442 -17.42 15.32 -0.30
CA ALA A 442 -18.16 15.88 0.83
C ALA A 442 -17.22 16.38 1.94
N LEU A 443 -16.16 15.63 2.28
CA LEU A 443 -15.16 16.06 3.27
C LEU A 443 -14.47 17.35 2.84
N ILE A 444 -14.00 17.40 1.58
CA ILE A 444 -13.34 18.59 1.01
C ILE A 444 -14.30 19.78 1.04
N ALA A 445 -15.55 19.60 0.61
CA ALA A 445 -16.56 20.65 0.63
C ALA A 445 -16.82 21.16 2.06
N ILE A 446 -16.98 20.26 3.04
CA ILE A 446 -17.15 20.63 4.45
C ILE A 446 -15.93 21.39 4.97
N ALA A 447 -14.71 20.91 4.71
CA ALA A 447 -13.49 21.56 5.17
C ALA A 447 -13.32 22.95 4.57
N VAL A 448 -13.61 23.13 3.29
CA VAL A 448 -13.56 24.44 2.60
C VAL A 448 -14.63 25.38 3.15
N LEU A 449 -15.88 24.92 3.30
CA LEU A 449 -16.96 25.73 3.84
C LEU A 449 -16.73 26.11 5.31
N ALA A 450 -16.22 25.18 6.12
CA ALA A 450 -15.87 25.43 7.52
C ALA A 450 -14.77 26.49 7.64
N ALA A 451 -13.86 26.60 6.67
CA ALA A 451 -12.85 27.66 6.65
C ALA A 451 -13.42 29.00 6.13
N LEU A 452 -14.16 28.98 5.03
CA LEU A 452 -14.59 30.20 4.33
C LEU A 452 -15.79 30.89 4.96
N VAL A 453 -16.80 30.14 5.42
CA VAL A 453 -18.06 30.71 5.91
C VAL A 453 -17.86 31.56 7.17
N PRO A 454 -17.21 31.06 8.25
CA PRO A 454 -17.03 31.86 9.45
C PRO A 454 -16.15 33.09 9.19
N TYR A 455 -15.13 32.94 8.34
CA TYR A 455 -14.26 34.05 7.93
C TYR A 455 -15.04 35.13 7.17
N SER A 456 -15.85 34.74 6.20
CA SER A 456 -16.64 35.68 5.39
C SER A 456 -17.67 36.42 6.24
N VAL A 457 -18.34 35.74 7.17
CA VAL A 457 -19.29 36.35 8.11
C VAL A 457 -18.59 37.34 9.03
N GLY A 458 -17.44 36.97 9.59
CA GLY A 458 -16.68 37.86 10.47
C GLY A 458 -16.12 39.08 9.72
N LEU A 459 -15.67 38.89 8.49
CA LEU A 459 -15.19 39.98 7.63
C LEU A 459 -16.32 40.96 7.29
N HIS A 460 -17.50 40.45 6.97
CA HIS A 460 -18.67 41.29 6.72
C HIS A 460 -19.10 42.07 7.97
N TYR A 461 -19.09 41.44 9.15
CA TYR A 461 -19.41 42.11 10.42
C TYR A 461 -18.37 43.18 10.81
N ASN A 462 -17.13 43.04 10.35
CA ASN A 462 -16.06 43.99 10.59
C ASN A 462 -15.84 44.97 9.42
N ASP A 463 -16.89 45.26 8.64
CA ASP A 463 -16.85 46.20 7.50
C ASP A 463 -15.69 45.94 6.51
N TYR A 464 -15.41 44.67 6.24
CA TYR A 464 -14.30 44.21 5.39
C TYR A 464 -12.89 44.63 5.84
N ARG A 465 -12.73 45.00 7.10
CA ARG A 465 -11.43 45.30 7.70
C ARG A 465 -10.81 44.04 8.30
N PRO A 466 -9.47 43.95 8.40
CA PRO A 466 -8.80 42.89 9.15
C PRO A 466 -9.26 42.89 10.61
N TYR A 467 -9.53 41.70 11.16
CA TYR A 467 -9.91 41.51 12.57
C TYR A 467 -9.11 40.41 13.23
N SER A 468 -8.99 40.48 14.55
CA SER A 468 -8.39 39.42 15.37
C SER A 468 -9.37 38.26 15.53
N TYR A 469 -8.82 37.07 15.79
CA TYR A 469 -9.62 35.89 16.03
C TYR A 469 -10.56 36.07 17.23
N ASN A 470 -11.82 35.67 17.06
CA ASN A 470 -12.89 35.77 18.04
C ASN A 470 -13.62 34.43 18.20
N GLY A 471 -14.44 34.30 19.26
CA GLY A 471 -15.26 33.12 19.56
C GLY A 471 -16.03 32.52 18.39
N TRP A 472 -16.53 33.36 17.49
CA TRP A 472 -17.28 32.92 16.31
C TRP A 472 -16.43 32.17 15.27
N GLN A 473 -15.10 32.33 15.31
CA GLN A 473 -14.16 31.69 14.39
C GLN A 473 -13.75 30.28 14.83
N VAL A 474 -14.28 29.74 15.93
CA VAL A 474 -13.98 28.38 16.41
C VAL A 474 -14.34 27.30 15.39
N THR A 475 -15.31 27.56 14.51
CA THR A 475 -15.65 26.64 13.41
C THR A 475 -14.65 26.69 12.24
N ASN A 476 -13.82 27.74 12.16
CA ASN A 476 -12.78 27.90 11.15
C ASN A 476 -11.51 27.13 11.53
N TRP A 477 -11.46 25.87 11.12
CA TRP A 477 -10.35 24.98 11.42
C TRP A 477 -8.98 25.50 10.94
N VAL A 478 -8.91 26.16 9.77
CA VAL A 478 -7.64 26.69 9.22
C VAL A 478 -7.09 27.79 10.11
N TRP A 479 -7.93 28.74 10.51
CA TRP A 479 -7.50 29.84 11.37
C TRP A 479 -7.19 29.36 12.80
N THR A 480 -7.98 28.40 13.32
CA THR A 480 -7.70 27.78 14.62
C THR A 480 -6.34 27.07 14.63
N LEU A 481 -6.00 26.30 13.59
CA LEU A 481 -4.68 25.66 13.48
C LEU A 481 -3.57 26.71 13.31
N GLY A 482 -3.80 27.77 12.53
CA GLY A 482 -2.85 28.87 12.37
C GLY A 482 -2.48 29.56 13.69
N ILE A 483 -3.48 29.90 14.51
CA ILE A 483 -3.22 30.51 15.82
C ILE A 483 -2.53 29.54 16.77
N THR A 484 -2.84 28.24 16.63
CA THR A 484 -2.19 27.21 17.43
C THR A 484 -0.69 27.14 17.15
N LEU A 485 -0.28 27.39 15.90
CA LEU A 485 1.13 27.51 15.51
C LEU A 485 1.78 28.79 16.06
N ASP A 486 1.08 29.93 15.97
CA ASP A 486 1.69 31.24 16.21
C ASP A 486 1.74 31.63 17.70
N ASN A 487 0.60 31.60 18.41
CA ASN A 487 0.44 32.34 19.68
C ASN A 487 -0.07 31.51 20.86
N GLN A 488 -0.20 30.18 20.70
CA GLN A 488 -0.96 29.29 21.58
C GLN A 488 -2.43 29.72 21.71
N PRO A 489 -3.39 28.85 21.38
CA PRO A 489 -4.79 29.22 21.42
C PRO A 489 -5.22 29.39 22.88
N PRO A 490 -6.11 30.33 23.21
CA PRO A 490 -6.69 30.39 24.55
C PRO A 490 -7.39 29.06 24.89
N VAL A 491 -7.27 28.64 26.16
CA VAL A 491 -7.61 27.28 26.64
C VAL A 491 -9.03 26.84 26.25
N TRP A 492 -9.99 27.77 26.32
CA TRP A 492 -11.40 27.50 26.00
C TRP A 492 -11.63 27.03 24.55
N ILE A 493 -10.75 27.36 23.59
CA ILE A 493 -10.84 26.85 22.21
C ILE A 493 -10.57 25.34 22.16
N MET A 494 -9.57 24.88 22.91
CA MET A 494 -9.24 23.45 22.95
C MET A 494 -10.34 22.67 23.71
N GLU A 495 -10.85 23.22 24.81
CA GLU A 495 -11.96 22.61 25.55
C GLU A 495 -13.23 22.47 24.70
N THR A 496 -13.58 23.51 23.93
CA THR A 496 -14.73 23.46 23.02
C THR A 496 -14.53 22.47 21.88
N ALA A 497 -13.32 22.39 21.31
CA ALA A 497 -12.99 21.39 20.28
C ALA A 497 -13.11 19.95 20.82
N ILE A 498 -12.60 19.68 22.02
CA ILE A 498 -12.70 18.37 22.68
C ILE A 498 -14.17 18.05 23.01
N ALA A 499 -14.94 19.00 23.52
CA ALA A 499 -16.36 18.80 23.80
C ALA A 499 -17.13 18.44 22.51
N ALA A 500 -16.88 19.17 21.41
CA ALA A 500 -17.48 18.88 20.11
C ALA A 500 -17.08 17.50 19.57
N MET A 501 -15.80 17.11 19.74
CA MET A 501 -15.31 15.78 19.39
C MET A 501 -16.05 14.69 20.16
N VAL A 502 -16.18 14.82 21.49
CA VAL A 502 -16.88 13.82 22.34
C VAL A 502 -18.34 13.71 21.92
N ILE A 503 -19.03 14.83 21.69
CA ILE A 503 -20.41 14.85 21.20
C ILE A 503 -20.51 14.15 19.84
N ALA A 504 -19.60 14.42 18.91
CA ALA A 504 -19.57 13.80 17.59
C ALA A 504 -19.37 12.27 17.67
N VAL A 505 -18.48 11.79 18.56
CA VAL A 505 -18.30 10.35 18.81
C VAL A 505 -19.58 9.72 19.37
N LEU A 506 -20.23 10.36 20.34
CA LEU A 506 -21.49 9.87 20.90
C LEU A 506 -22.60 9.80 19.85
N ILE A 507 -22.69 10.81 18.96
CA ILE A 507 -23.60 10.79 17.81
C ILE A 507 -23.26 9.61 16.90
N ALA A 508 -21.99 9.42 16.55
CA ALA A 508 -21.56 8.30 15.70
C ALA A 508 -22.00 6.95 16.29
N ILE A 509 -21.76 6.72 17.59
CA ILE A 509 -22.18 5.51 18.29
C ILE A 509 -23.70 5.35 18.28
N ALA A 510 -24.45 6.43 18.55
CA ALA A 510 -25.91 6.41 18.54
C ALA A 510 -26.48 6.01 17.17
N THR A 511 -25.83 6.35 16.06
CA THR A 511 -26.28 5.96 14.71
C THR A 511 -26.17 4.46 14.42
N VAL A 512 -25.38 3.70 15.17
CA VAL A 512 -25.20 2.25 14.98
C VAL A 512 -26.41 1.45 15.50
N GLY A 513 -27.10 1.96 16.53
CA GLY A 513 -28.04 1.20 17.36
C GLY A 513 -29.25 0.57 16.66
N ARG A 514 -29.64 1.02 15.46
CA ARG A 514 -30.75 0.40 14.70
C ARG A 514 -30.32 -0.74 13.75
N ARG A 515 -29.03 -0.84 13.40
CA ARG A 515 -28.51 -1.84 12.44
C ARG A 515 -27.65 -2.94 13.07
N SER A 516 -27.14 -2.73 14.28
CA SER A 516 -26.56 -3.79 15.13
C SER A 516 -27.53 -4.93 15.45
N LEU A 517 -28.82 -4.72 15.16
CA LEU A 517 -29.91 -5.69 15.29
C LEU A 517 -30.10 -6.58 14.05
N ALA A 518 -29.33 -6.41 12.97
CA ALA A 518 -29.39 -7.32 11.83
C ALA A 518 -28.96 -8.72 12.27
N ILE A 519 -29.92 -9.66 12.28
CA ILE A 519 -29.72 -11.03 12.76
C ILE A 519 -29.10 -11.85 11.62
N ARG A 520 -28.12 -12.70 11.96
CA ARG A 520 -27.59 -13.70 11.04
C ARG A 520 -28.75 -14.54 10.50
N THR A 521 -29.04 -14.43 9.22
CA THR A 521 -30.02 -15.31 8.56
C THR A 521 -29.39 -16.69 8.39
N ALA A 522 -30.14 -17.76 8.69
CA ALA A 522 -29.67 -19.12 8.44
C ALA A 522 -29.37 -19.33 6.95
N THR A 523 -28.30 -20.06 6.64
CA THR A 523 -28.04 -20.56 5.29
C THR A 523 -29.13 -21.56 4.90
N PRO A 524 -29.80 -21.39 3.75
CA PRO A 524 -30.79 -22.37 3.27
C PRO A 524 -30.16 -23.75 3.11
N GLU A 525 -30.90 -24.81 3.45
CA GLU A 525 -30.41 -26.19 3.41
C GLU A 525 -29.91 -26.60 2.01
N ALA A 526 -30.61 -26.18 0.95
CA ALA A 526 -30.19 -26.43 -0.43
C ALA A 526 -28.80 -25.87 -0.79
N VAL A 527 -28.35 -24.79 -0.15
CA VAL A 527 -27.00 -24.23 -0.36
C VAL A 527 -25.94 -25.03 0.40
N LEU A 528 -26.28 -25.55 1.58
CA LEU A 528 -25.40 -26.40 2.36
C LEU A 528 -25.21 -27.77 1.70
N GLU A 529 -26.26 -28.29 1.05
CA GLU A 529 -26.18 -29.52 0.26
C GLU A 529 -25.27 -29.35 -0.96
N ALA A 530 -25.46 -28.29 -1.74
CA ALA A 530 -24.59 -27.99 -2.89
C ALA A 530 -23.10 -27.78 -2.51
N GLN A 531 -22.82 -27.22 -1.33
CA GLN A 531 -21.45 -27.05 -0.82
C GLN A 531 -20.80 -28.34 -0.30
N ARG A 532 -21.59 -29.37 -0.01
CA ARG A 532 -21.07 -30.71 0.36
C ARG A 532 -20.76 -31.56 -0.85
N GLU A 533 -21.38 -31.25 -2.00
CA GLU A 533 -21.21 -31.96 -3.26
C GLU A 533 -20.07 -31.39 -4.14
N ALA A 534 -19.66 -30.14 -3.89
CA ALA A 534 -18.53 -29.46 -4.55
C ALA A 534 -17.25 -29.56 -3.71
#